data_AF-A0A9E5DPX2-F1
#
_entry.id   AF-A0A9E5DPX2-F1
#
_cell.length_a   1.000
_cell.length_b   1.000
_cell.length_c   1.000
_cell.angle_alpha   90.00
_cell.angle_beta   90.00
_cell.angle_gamma   90.00
#
_symmetry.space_group_name_H-M   'P 1'
#
loop_
_entity.id
_entity.type
_entity.pdbx_description
1 polymer ?
#
loop_
_entity_poly.entity_id
_entity_poly.type
_entity_poly.pdbx_seq_one_letter_code
_entity_poly.pdbx_strand_id
1 'polypeptide(L)' 'MDRNLGPAATPAIIADGARYAEQAGLSEVWVCEHSAIPREDSEGSGGRYLAPLATRADLVGVTSRIGLHQWGQTPLIH' A
#
# COMPACT_ATOMS: atom_id res chain seq x y z
N MET A 1 9.06 -5.70 -2.19
CA MET A 1 8.39 -4.48 -1.69
C MET A 1 7.58 -3.93 -2.84
N ASP A 2 6.29 -4.29 -2.92
CA ASP A 2 5.39 -3.62 -3.86
C ASP A 2 5.16 -2.20 -3.38
N ARG A 3 5.36 -1.23 -4.27
CA ARG A 3 5.10 0.17 -3.97
C ARG A 3 3.71 0.51 -4.51
N ASN A 4 2.94 1.32 -3.79
CA ASN A 4 1.71 1.93 -4.30
C ASN A 4 1.97 3.10 -5.28
N LEU A 5 3.10 3.03 -5.99
CA LEU A 5 3.52 3.90 -7.09
C LEU A 5 4.14 3.05 -8.21
N GLY A 6 4.19 3.58 -9.43
CA GLY A 6 4.77 2.84 -10.54
C GLY A 6 3.74 2.05 -11.35
N PRO A 7 4.15 1.48 -12.50
CA PRO A 7 3.27 0.64 -13.33
C PRO A 7 2.65 -0.55 -12.60
N ALA A 8 3.36 -1.10 -11.59
CA ALA A 8 2.90 -2.22 -10.77
C ALA A 8 1.84 -1.83 -9.72
N ALA A 9 1.64 -0.54 -9.45
CA ALA A 9 0.61 -0.05 -8.52
C ALA A 9 -0.79 -0.15 -9.14
N THR A 10 -1.25 -1.38 -9.35
CA THR A 10 -2.61 -1.72 -9.78
C THR A 10 -3.39 -2.24 -8.57
N PRO A 11 -4.72 -2.07 -8.53
CA PRO A 11 -5.54 -2.61 -7.44
C PRO A 11 -5.34 -4.11 -7.23
N ALA A 12 -5.24 -4.88 -8.32
CA ALA A 12 -5.04 -6.32 -8.26
C ALA A 12 -3.72 -6.70 -7.58
N ILE A 13 -2.60 -6.11 -8.04
CA ILE A 13 -1.27 -6.41 -7.47
C ILE A 13 -1.20 -6.03 -5.98
N ILE A 14 -1.74 -4.86 -5.61
CA ILE A 14 -1.73 -4.40 -4.22
C ILE A 14 -2.60 -5.29 -3.33
N ALA A 15 -3.80 -5.65 -3.77
CA ALA A 15 -4.68 -6.55 -3.02
C ALA A 15 -4.06 -7.94 -2.87
N ASP A 16 -3.46 -8.48 -3.93
CA ASP A 16 -2.82 -9.79 -3.90
C ASP A 16 -1.58 -9.81 -2.98
N GLY A 17 -0.79 -8.73 -2.99
CA GLY A 17 0.33 -8.55 -2.07
C GLY A 17 -0.12 -8.54 -0.60
N ALA A 18 -1.21 -7.85 -0.29
CA ALA A 18 -1.76 -7.81 1.07
C ALA A 18 -2.34 -9.15 1.52
N ARG A 19 -3.06 -9.86 0.64
CA ARG A 19 -3.56 -11.22 0.92
C ARG A 19 -2.41 -12.20 1.14
N TYR A 20 -1.37 -12.12 0.31
CA TYR A 20 -0.20 -12.97 0.45
C TYR A 20 0.51 -12.71 1.79
N ALA A 21 0.70 -11.45 2.16
CA ALA A 21 1.27 -11.08 3.46
C ALA A 21 0.47 -11.64 4.64
N GLU A 22 -0.85 -11.54 4.58
CA GLU A 22 -1.76 -12.11 5.59
C GLU A 22 -1.64 -13.64 5.66
N GLN A 23 -1.66 -14.33 4.52
CA GLN A 23 -1.53 -15.79 4.44
C GLN A 23 -0.15 -16.26 4.94
N ALA A 24 0.89 -15.47 4.71
CA ALA A 24 2.24 -15.72 5.21
C ALA A 24 2.38 -15.47 6.73
N GLY A 25 1.32 -14.98 7.40
CA GLY A 25 1.33 -14.72 8.83
C GLY A 25 2.12 -13.47 9.22
N LEU A 26 2.32 -12.54 8.30
CA LEU A 26 2.92 -11.24 8.63
C LEU A 26 1.97 -10.44 9.52
N SER A 27 2.54 -9.71 10.47
CA SER A 27 1.76 -8.92 11.43
C SER A 27 1.15 -7.67 10.80
N GLU A 28 1.84 -7.07 9.83
CA GLU A 28 1.46 -5.77 9.28
C GLU A 28 1.93 -5.55 7.84
N VAL A 29 1.15 -4.75 7.10
CA VAL A 29 1.53 -4.14 5.82
C VAL A 29 1.48 -2.63 5.95
N TRP A 30 2.47 -1.97 5.37
CA TRP A 30 2.61 -0.53 5.36
C TRP A 30 2.27 0.05 4.00
N VAL A 31 1.26 0.92 3.95
CA VAL A 31 0.96 1.71 2.77
C VAL A 31 1.87 2.94 2.78
N CYS A 32 2.80 2.99 1.84
CA CYS A 32 3.70 4.12 1.71
C CYS A 32 2.94 5.37 1.27
N GLU A 33 3.28 6.51 1.85
CA GLU A 33 2.74 7.81 1.48
C GLU A 33 3.89 8.68 0.95
N HIS A 34 3.63 9.39 -0.13
CA HIS A 34 4.56 10.34 -0.70
C HIS A 34 3.78 11.62 -1.03
N SER A 35 3.82 12.61 -0.15
CA SER A 35 3.21 13.93 -0.40
C SER A 35 3.99 14.76 -1.41
N ALA A 36 5.30 14.53 -1.54
CA ALA A 36 6.16 15.14 -2.55
C ALA A 36 7.33 14.20 -2.86
N ILE A 37 7.55 13.90 -4.14
CA ILE A 37 8.72 13.16 -4.63
C ILE A 37 9.49 14.13 -5.53
N PRO A 38 10.77 14.43 -5.24
CA PRO A 38 11.62 15.21 -6.12
C PRO A 38 11.62 14.63 -7.54
N ARG A 39 11.78 15.46 -8.57
CA ARG A 39 11.66 14.99 -9.96
C ARG A 39 12.73 13.95 -10.28
N GLU A 40 13.92 14.15 -9.77
CA GLU A 40 15.06 13.24 -9.81
C GLU A 40 14.78 11.88 -9.15
N ASP A 41 13.91 11.85 -8.14
CA ASP A 41 13.52 10.63 -7.41
C ASP A 41 12.22 10.01 -7.94
N SER A 42 11.60 10.64 -8.96
CA SER A 42 10.34 10.19 -9.55
C SER A 42 10.52 9.14 -10.66
N GLU A 43 11.76 8.80 -11.00
CA GLU A 43 12.08 7.78 -11.99
C GLU A 43 11.48 6.41 -11.61
N GLY A 44 10.92 5.69 -12.58
CA GLY A 44 10.23 4.41 -12.36
C GLY A 44 8.79 4.52 -11.86
N SER A 45 8.30 5.71 -11.51
CA SER A 45 6.89 5.91 -11.12
C SER A 45 5.89 5.79 -12.28
N GLY A 46 6.33 6.03 -13.51
CA GLY A 46 5.44 6.12 -14.68
C GLY A 46 4.31 7.15 -14.51
N GLY A 47 4.45 8.12 -13.59
CA GLY A 47 3.41 9.09 -13.25
C GLY A 47 2.22 8.51 -12.45
N ARG A 48 2.29 7.27 -11.98
CA ARG A 48 1.22 6.64 -11.18
C ARG A 48 1.55 6.67 -9.69
N TYR A 49 0.64 7.27 -8.93
CA TYR A 49 0.71 7.37 -7.48
C TYR A 49 -0.69 7.13 -6.91
N LEU A 50 -0.86 6.10 -6.09
CA LEU A 50 -2.15 5.84 -5.45
C LEU A 50 -2.27 6.61 -4.15
N ALA A 51 -3.46 7.16 -3.91
CA ALA A 51 -3.78 7.82 -2.66
C ALA A 51 -3.65 6.80 -1.49
N PRO A 52 -2.79 7.04 -0.49
CA PRO A 52 -2.52 6.07 0.58
C PRO A 52 -3.76 5.72 1.40
N LEU A 53 -4.59 6.72 1.73
CA LEU A 53 -5.83 6.49 2.47
C LEU A 53 -6.81 5.60 1.71
N ALA A 54 -7.00 5.87 0.41
CA ALA A 54 -7.88 5.06 -0.44
C ALA A 54 -7.33 3.64 -0.62
N THR A 55 -6.01 3.51 -0.81
CA THR A 55 -5.33 2.22 -0.88
C THR A 55 -5.55 1.42 0.39
N ARG A 56 -5.38 2.04 1.56
CA ARG A 56 -5.57 1.37 2.85
C ARG A 56 -7.03 0.96 3.07
N ALA A 57 -7.98 1.81 2.69
CA ALA A 57 -9.41 1.50 2.77
C ALA A 57 -9.81 0.32 1.85
N ASP A 58 -9.22 0.24 0.66
CA ASP A 58 -9.40 -0.92 -0.23
C ASP A 58 -8.85 -2.20 0.40
N LEU A 59 -7.67 -2.12 1.03
CA LEU A 59 -7.05 -3.25 1.72
C LEU A 59 -7.88 -3.80 2.89
N VAL A 60 -8.63 -2.93 3.59
CA VAL A 60 -9.58 -3.37 4.63
C VAL A 60 -10.64 -4.31 4.07
N GLY A 61 -11.10 -4.06 2.84
CA GLY A 61 -12.12 -4.90 2.20
C GLY A 61 -11.63 -6.28 1.75
N VAL A 62 -10.32 -6.53 1.73
CA VAL A 62 -9.72 -7.74 1.15
C VAL A 62 -8.81 -8.53 2.11
N THR A 63 -8.65 -8.05 3.34
CA THR A 63 -7.88 -8.68 4.42
C THR A 63 -8.73 -8.76 5.69
N SER A 64 -8.33 -9.57 6.67
CA SER A 64 -9.16 -9.89 7.84
C SER A 64 -8.42 -9.94 9.19
N ARG A 65 -7.09 -9.88 9.17
CA ARG A 65 -6.24 -10.11 10.36
C ARG A 65 -4.97 -9.28 10.36
N ILE A 66 -4.41 -8.99 9.19
CA ILE A 66 -3.15 -8.24 9.09
C ILE A 66 -3.35 -6.77 9.45
N GLY A 67 -2.42 -6.21 10.23
CA GLY A 67 -2.43 -4.78 10.55
C GLY A 67 -2.19 -3.92 9.32
N LEU A 68 -2.99 -2.88 9.13
CA LEU A 68 -2.84 -1.94 8.01
C LEU A 68 -2.36 -0.58 8.50
N HIS A 69 -1.12 -0.23 8.15
CA HIS A 69 -0.43 0.94 8.70
C HIS A 69 -0.17 2.00 7.62
N GLN A 70 -0.17 3.25 8.05
CA GLN A 70 0.30 4.39 7.29
C GLN A 70 1.04 5.32 8.27
N TRP A 71 2.14 5.92 7.83
CA TRP A 71 2.90 6.84 8.67
C TRP A 71 2.03 8.01 9.15
N GLY A 72 2.19 8.40 10.42
CA GLY A 72 1.46 9.52 11.02
C GLY A 72 -0.05 9.32 11.14
N GLN A 73 -0.57 8.11 10.91
CA GLN A 73 -1.98 7.78 11.02
C GLN A 73 -2.17 6.61 12.00
N THR A 74 -3.29 6.57 12.71
CA THR A 74 -3.66 5.43 13.52
C THR A 74 -3.74 4.16 12.65
N PRO A 75 -3.21 3.01 13.12
CA PRO A 75 -3.38 1.74 12.44
C PRO A 75 -4.86 1.39 12.24
N LEU A 76 -5.19 0.83 11.07
CA LEU A 76 -6.48 0.17 10.89
C LEU A 76 -6.30 -1.29 11.25
N ILE A 77 -7.03 -1.70 12.28
CA ILE A 77 -7.15 -3.08 12.74
C ILE A 77 -8.65 -3.36 12.66
N HIS A 78 -9.02 -4.38 11.90
CA HIS A 78 -10.41 -4.81 11.72
C HIS A 78 -10.52 -6.31 11.93
#